data_AF-A0A442WFV6-F1
#
_entry.id   AF-A0A442WFV6-F1
#
_cell.length_a   1.000
_cell.length_b   1.000
_cell.length_c   1.000
_cell.angle_alpha   90.00
_cell.angle_beta   90.00
_cell.angle_gamma   90.00
#
_symmetry.space_group_name_H-M   'P 1'
#
loop_
_entity.id
_entity.type
_entity.pdbx_description
1 polymer ?
#
loop_
_entity_poly.entity_id
_entity_poly.type
_entity_poly.pdbx_seq_one_letter_code
_entity_poly.pdbx_strand_id
1 'polypeptide(L)'
;MDTQNRRTQTTASPIPVSLAGKPGQRFSDARRDQHPEHGSGTRHPRAVQLADALREIAGCGEGATDKDMSMLGFSVGEIIAFLPEAKLILAESFVRDIAPIGDRVPQIIEKALTSAAHIMPKTAGLDSASEDVAETEWRRYCIARSAFKLDPWWSQSERCLALLKTFLKKLPLLERETNRVLYAIAAAQKADVHRGEHA
;
A
#
# COMPACT_ATOMS: atom_id res chain seq x y z
N MET A 1 45.38 69.10 -43.98
CA MET A 1 45.36 68.21 -45.15
C MET A 1 44.71 66.92 -44.69
N ASP A 2 43.39 66.90 -44.45
CA ASP A 2 42.31 66.82 -45.48
C ASP A 2 42.42 65.47 -46.21
N THR A 3 41.41 64.61 -46.37
CA THR A 3 39.95 64.71 -46.25
C THR A 3 39.36 63.30 -46.50
N GLN A 4 38.26 62.94 -45.80
CA GLN A 4 37.08 62.15 -46.24
C GLN A 4 37.29 60.70 -46.82
N ASN A 5 36.44 59.69 -46.60
CA ASN A 5 34.99 59.71 -46.63
C ASN A 5 34.34 58.37 -46.14
N ARG A 6 33.23 58.52 -45.40
CA ARG A 6 32.03 57.65 -45.25
C ARG A 6 32.13 56.12 -45.40
N ARG A 7 31.69 55.42 -44.34
CA ARG A 7 30.52 54.52 -44.44
C ARG A 7 29.58 54.71 -43.24
N THR A 8 28.34 54.91 -43.60
CA THR A 8 27.14 55.18 -42.84
C THR A 8 26.83 54.11 -41.80
N GLN A 9 26.54 54.55 -40.58
CA GLN A 9 25.83 53.77 -39.57
C GLN A 9 24.40 53.54 -40.06
N THR A 10 24.03 52.29 -40.31
CA THR A 10 22.64 51.90 -40.48
C THR A 10 22.05 51.67 -39.09
N THR A 11 21.57 52.74 -38.46
CA THR A 11 20.65 52.62 -37.33
C THR A 11 19.36 52.02 -37.86
N ALA A 12 19.05 50.78 -37.49
CA ALA A 12 17.71 50.24 -37.69
C ALA A 12 16.72 51.18 -36.99
N SER A 13 15.76 51.69 -37.74
CA SER A 13 14.70 52.55 -37.23
C SER A 13 13.99 51.88 -36.05
N PRO A 14 13.73 52.59 -34.93
CA PRO A 14 12.89 52.05 -33.87
C PRO A 14 11.48 51.81 -34.41
N ILE A 15 10.94 50.64 -34.07
CA ILE A 15 9.60 50.17 -34.44
C ILE A 15 8.58 51.26 -34.05
N PRO A 16 7.60 51.60 -34.92
CA PRO A 16 6.56 52.57 -34.60
C PRO A 16 5.81 52.14 -33.32
N VAL A 17 5.63 53.10 -32.41
CA VAL A 17 5.01 52.95 -31.07
C VAL A 17 3.59 52.34 -31.12
N SER A 18 2.96 52.27 -32.28
CA SER A 18 1.67 51.60 -32.49
C SER A 18 1.70 50.06 -32.38
N LEU A 19 2.89 49.43 -32.35
CA LEU A 19 3.08 48.00 -32.09
C LEU A 19 3.65 47.69 -30.69
N ALA A 20 3.91 48.72 -29.87
CA ALA A 20 4.27 48.54 -28.47
C ALA A 20 3.00 48.18 -27.68
N GLY A 21 2.63 46.89 -27.72
CA GLY A 21 1.65 46.33 -26.80
C GLY A 21 1.99 46.74 -25.37
N LYS A 22 0.98 47.21 -24.63
CA LYS A 22 1.08 47.70 -23.25
C LYS A 22 2.01 46.79 -22.42
N PRO A 23 2.96 47.36 -21.64
CA PRO A 23 3.82 46.56 -20.77
C PRO A 23 2.93 45.73 -19.85
N GLY A 24 3.24 44.43 -19.80
CA GLY A 24 2.41 43.37 -19.23
C GLY A 24 1.73 43.78 -17.93
N GLN A 25 0.42 44.02 -18.03
CA GLN A 25 -0.50 43.67 -16.97
C GLN A 25 -0.18 42.21 -16.65
N ARG A 26 0.49 42.00 -15.50
CA ARG A 26 0.61 40.69 -14.88
C ARG A 26 -0.75 40.04 -15.03
N PHE A 27 -0.81 38.92 -15.73
CA PHE A 27 -2.01 38.11 -15.80
C PHE A 27 -2.39 37.83 -14.34
N SER A 28 -3.38 38.58 -13.88
CA SER A 28 -3.94 38.45 -12.55
C SER A 28 -4.42 37.02 -12.40
N ASP A 29 -4.20 36.47 -11.20
CA ASP A 29 -4.75 35.21 -10.70
C ASP A 29 -6.22 34.95 -11.08
N ALA A 30 -6.97 35.99 -11.42
CA ALA A 30 -8.38 35.97 -11.81
C ALA A 30 -8.73 35.11 -13.04
N ARG A 31 -7.78 34.67 -13.87
CA ARG A 31 -8.07 33.73 -14.99
C ARG A 31 -7.88 32.25 -14.65
N ARG A 32 -7.29 31.92 -13.49
CA ARG A 32 -7.31 30.54 -12.97
C ARG A 32 -8.62 30.17 -12.27
N ASP A 33 -9.48 31.16 -11.99
CA ASP A 33 -10.81 30.95 -11.41
C ASP A 33 -11.85 30.38 -12.39
N GLN A 34 -11.49 30.13 -13.64
CA GLN A 34 -12.41 29.58 -14.66
C GLN A 34 -12.03 28.16 -15.13
N HIS A 35 -11.33 27.39 -14.30
CA HIS A 35 -11.24 25.94 -14.49
C HIS A 35 -12.48 25.31 -13.81
N PRO A 36 -13.24 24.40 -14.47
CA PRO A 36 -14.44 23.80 -13.88
C PRO A 36 -14.17 22.88 -12.67
N GLU A 37 -12.92 22.76 -12.26
CA GLU A 37 -12.45 21.87 -11.19
C GLU A 37 -12.09 22.63 -9.89
N HIS A 38 -12.39 23.93 -9.78
CA HIS A 38 -12.02 24.77 -8.61
C HIS A 38 -13.23 25.38 -7.87
N GLY A 39 -14.44 24.88 -8.12
CA GLY A 39 -15.66 25.35 -7.48
C GLY A 39 -15.96 24.72 -6.12
N SER A 40 -15.21 25.11 -5.09
CA SER A 40 -15.50 25.11 -3.64
C SER A 40 -14.36 24.54 -2.80
N GLY A 41 -13.40 25.39 -2.41
CA GLY A 41 -12.28 25.04 -1.52
C GLY A 41 -12.66 24.66 -0.08
N THR A 42 -13.94 24.37 0.19
CA THR A 42 -14.43 23.91 1.48
C THR A 42 -15.29 22.68 1.25
N ARG A 43 -14.76 21.49 1.58
CA ARG A 43 -15.50 20.23 1.56
C ARG A 43 -16.76 20.36 2.41
N HIS A 44 -17.84 19.67 2.03
CA HIS A 44 -19.08 19.74 2.79
C HIS A 44 -18.86 19.22 4.22
N PRO A 45 -19.25 19.94 5.28
CA PRO A 45 -18.94 19.56 6.66
C PRO A 45 -19.53 18.20 7.05
N ARG A 46 -20.71 17.85 6.52
CA ARG A 46 -21.27 16.50 6.71
C ARG A 46 -20.50 15.41 5.96
N ALA A 47 -19.90 15.72 4.81
CA ALA A 47 -19.06 14.76 4.08
C ALA A 47 -17.76 14.47 4.83
N VAL A 48 -17.18 15.49 5.48
CA VAL A 48 -16.01 15.33 6.37
C VAL A 48 -16.37 14.48 7.59
N GLN A 49 -17.47 14.79 8.28
CA GLN A 49 -17.95 13.99 9.42
C GLN A 49 -18.23 12.52 9.03
N LEU A 50 -18.85 12.32 7.87
CA LEU A 50 -19.13 10.97 7.34
C LEU A 50 -17.82 10.24 7.00
N ALA A 51 -16.83 10.93 6.42
CA ALA A 51 -15.52 10.34 6.15
C ALA A 51 -14.79 9.92 7.44
N ASP A 52 -14.84 10.73 8.50
CA ASP A 52 -14.24 10.39 9.79
C ASP A 52 -14.96 9.21 10.47
N ALA A 53 -16.30 9.20 10.46
CA ALA A 53 -17.10 8.07 10.94
C ALA A 53 -16.79 6.76 10.21
N LEU A 54 -16.68 6.82 8.88
CA LEU A 54 -16.30 5.67 8.05
C LEU A 54 -14.87 5.20 8.35
N ARG A 55 -13.93 6.12 8.60
CA ARG A 55 -12.55 5.78 8.97
C ARG A 55 -12.49 5.04 10.31
N GLU A 56 -13.23 5.53 11.30
CA GLU A 56 -13.28 4.93 12.65
C GLU A 56 -13.84 3.51 12.60
N ILE A 57 -14.95 3.30 11.90
CA ILE A 57 -15.60 1.98 11.82
C ILE A 57 -14.83 1.00 10.94
N ALA A 58 -14.16 1.47 9.88
CA ALA A 58 -13.25 0.63 9.10
C ALA A 58 -12.09 0.06 9.95
N GLY A 59 -11.68 0.76 11.02
CA GLY A 59 -10.69 0.27 12.00
C GLY A 59 -11.18 -0.88 12.87
N CYS A 60 -12.50 -1.10 12.97
CA CYS A 60 -13.13 -2.11 13.83
C CYS A 60 -13.40 -3.46 13.13
N GLY A 61 -13.03 -3.61 11.85
CA GLY A 61 -12.90 -4.91 11.16
C GLY A 61 -14.14 -5.46 10.44
N GLU A 62 -15.36 -5.12 10.86
CA GLU A 62 -16.61 -5.61 10.22
C GLU A 62 -17.10 -4.70 9.06
N GLY A 63 -16.45 -3.56 8.83
CA GLY A 63 -16.92 -2.56 7.86
C GLY A 63 -18.15 -1.78 8.38
N ALA A 64 -18.43 -0.63 7.77
CA ALA A 64 -19.52 0.23 8.23
C ALA A 64 -20.89 -0.39 7.89
N THR A 65 -21.68 -0.72 8.92
CA THR A 65 -23.09 -1.11 8.72
C THR A 65 -24.01 0.10 8.79
N ASP A 66 -25.17 0.02 8.14
CA ASP A 66 -26.21 1.08 8.18
C ASP A 66 -26.66 1.39 9.62
N LYS A 67 -26.60 0.36 10.50
CA LYS A 67 -26.93 0.49 11.91
C LYS A 67 -25.91 1.36 12.66
N ASP A 68 -24.62 1.24 12.34
CA ASP A 68 -23.56 2.02 12.97
C ASP A 68 -23.65 3.49 12.55
N MET A 69 -23.91 3.74 11.26
CA MET A 69 -24.14 5.10 10.74
C MET A 69 -25.37 5.76 11.36
N SER A 70 -26.43 4.99 11.60
CA SER A 70 -27.65 5.47 12.27
C SER A 70 -27.40 5.84 13.73
N MET A 71 -26.57 5.07 14.46
CA MET A 71 -26.19 5.40 15.84
C MET A 71 -25.36 6.70 15.92
N LEU A 72 -24.58 6.99 14.89
CA LEU A 72 -23.82 8.24 14.75
C LEU A 72 -24.68 9.43 14.28
N GLY A 73 -26.00 9.23 14.13
CA GLY A 73 -26.95 10.30 13.82
C GLY A 73 -26.98 10.71 12.35
N PHE A 74 -26.50 9.84 11.44
CA PHE A 74 -26.66 10.03 10.00
C PHE A 74 -27.98 9.41 9.53
N SER A 75 -28.77 10.17 8.78
CA SER A 75 -29.91 9.63 8.06
C SER A 75 -29.46 8.94 6.76
N VAL A 76 -30.26 7.98 6.29
CA VAL A 76 -30.00 7.28 5.02
C VAL A 76 -29.87 8.26 3.84
N GLY A 77 -30.65 9.35 3.85
CA GLY A 77 -30.59 10.40 2.83
C GLY A 77 -29.25 11.17 2.86
N GLU A 78 -28.73 11.48 4.04
CA GLU A 78 -27.43 12.13 4.19
C GLU A 78 -26.29 11.21 3.77
N ILE A 79 -26.38 9.91 4.10
CA ILE A 79 -25.38 8.92 3.68
C ILE A 79 -25.32 8.89 2.15
N ILE A 80 -26.46 8.72 1.47
CA ILE A 80 -26.48 8.65 0.00
C ILE A 80 -25.95 9.94 -0.64
N ALA A 81 -26.31 11.10 -0.09
CA ALA A 81 -25.93 12.39 -0.63
C ALA A 81 -24.42 12.68 -0.49
N PHE A 82 -23.81 12.32 0.65
CA PHE A 82 -22.43 12.71 0.97
C PHE A 82 -21.41 11.56 0.85
N LEU A 83 -21.85 10.32 0.65
CA LEU A 83 -20.96 9.16 0.51
C LEU A 83 -19.94 9.30 -0.63
N PRO A 84 -20.28 9.82 -1.84
CA PRO A 84 -19.30 9.98 -2.90
C PRO A 84 -18.15 10.92 -2.51
N GLU A 85 -18.47 12.06 -1.91
CA GLU A 85 -17.50 13.05 -1.43
C GLU A 85 -16.70 12.51 -0.23
N ALA A 86 -17.36 11.83 0.73
CA ALA A 86 -16.71 11.20 1.86
C ALA A 86 -15.69 10.13 1.42
N LYS A 87 -15.97 9.38 0.36
CA LYS A 87 -15.02 8.41 -0.23
C LYS A 87 -13.80 9.08 -0.84
N LEU A 88 -13.96 10.24 -1.48
CA LEU A 88 -12.83 11.03 -2.00
C LEU A 88 -11.98 11.56 -0.84
N ILE A 89 -12.62 12.10 0.20
CA ILE A 89 -11.93 12.54 1.43
C ILE A 89 -11.16 11.40 2.06
N LEU A 90 -11.78 10.21 2.18
CA LEU A 90 -11.13 9.00 2.67
C LEU A 90 -9.92 8.66 1.82
N ALA A 91 -10.06 8.59 0.50
CA ALA A 91 -8.97 8.27 -0.42
C ALA A 91 -7.82 9.27 -0.34
N GLU A 92 -8.10 10.57 -0.23
CA GLU A 92 -7.11 11.63 -0.10
C GLU A 92 -6.43 11.63 1.28
N SER A 93 -7.17 11.27 2.32
CA SER A 93 -6.65 11.12 3.68
C SER A 93 -6.00 9.76 3.96
N PHE A 94 -6.09 8.83 3.03
CA PHE A 94 -5.51 7.49 3.14
C PHE A 94 -4.00 7.60 2.95
N VAL A 95 -3.32 8.15 3.95
CA VAL A 95 -1.88 8.03 4.08
C VAL A 95 -1.59 6.54 4.24
N ARG A 96 -0.85 5.98 3.29
CA ARG A 96 -0.45 4.57 3.20
C ARG A 96 0.48 4.09 4.35
N ASP A 97 0.56 4.80 5.46
CA ASP A 97 1.52 4.52 6.53
C ASP A 97 0.84 4.06 7.82
N ILE A 98 0.43 2.80 7.82
CA ILE A 98 0.88 1.86 8.87
C ILE A 98 1.06 0.52 8.15
N ALA A 99 2.23 0.29 7.55
CA ALA A 99 2.63 -1.09 7.30
C ALA A 99 2.49 -1.81 8.66
N PRO A 100 1.68 -2.88 8.76
CA PRO A 100 1.56 -3.61 10.01
C PRO A 100 2.97 -3.98 10.48
N ILE A 101 3.26 -3.77 11.76
CA ILE A 101 4.59 -3.94 12.36
C ILE A 101 5.18 -5.34 12.10
N GLY A 102 4.34 -6.30 11.73
CA GLY A 102 4.76 -7.61 11.24
C GLY A 102 3.95 -8.12 10.06
N ASP A 103 4.45 -9.21 9.50
CA ASP A 103 3.83 -10.04 8.49
C ASP A 103 2.46 -10.55 8.93
N ARG A 104 1.48 -10.34 8.07
CA ARG A 104 0.18 -10.99 8.09
C ARG A 104 0.31 -12.40 7.51
N VAL A 105 -0.69 -13.24 7.79
CA VAL A 105 -0.77 -14.63 7.30
C VAL A 105 -0.39 -14.81 5.82
N PRO A 106 -0.86 -13.98 4.85
CA PRO A 106 -0.45 -14.11 3.45
C PRO A 106 1.07 -13.94 3.23
N GLN A 107 1.69 -12.99 3.91
CA GLN A 107 3.14 -12.73 3.82
C GLN A 107 3.94 -13.84 4.50
N ILE A 108 3.43 -14.39 5.61
CA ILE A 108 4.03 -15.58 6.26
C ILE A 108 4.03 -16.77 5.31
N ILE A 109 2.91 -17.00 4.59
CA ILE A 109 2.79 -18.07 3.59
C ILE A 109 3.80 -17.86 2.45
N GLU A 110 3.88 -16.64 1.91
CA GLU A 110 4.82 -16.30 0.83
C GLU A 110 6.28 -16.55 1.23
N LYS A 111 6.66 -16.10 2.43
CA LYS A 111 8.00 -16.34 3.00
C LYS A 111 8.25 -17.84 3.25
N ALA A 112 7.26 -18.58 3.74
CA ALA A 112 7.32 -20.03 3.92
C ALA A 112 7.51 -20.79 2.59
N LEU A 113 6.81 -20.39 1.54
CA LEU A 113 6.98 -20.98 0.20
C LEU A 113 8.38 -20.70 -0.38
N THR A 114 8.85 -19.46 -0.21
CA THR A 114 10.19 -19.02 -0.64
C THR A 114 11.29 -19.74 0.15
N SER A 115 11.03 -19.99 1.43
CA SER A 115 11.92 -20.71 2.35
C SER A 115 13.34 -20.15 2.43
N ALA A 116 13.48 -18.82 2.44
CA ALA A 116 14.77 -18.15 2.55
C ALA A 116 15.16 -17.97 4.02
N ALA A 117 16.28 -18.56 4.43
CA ALA A 117 16.73 -18.54 5.83
C ALA A 117 16.96 -17.12 6.38
N HIS A 118 17.36 -16.17 5.54
CA HIS A 118 17.58 -14.77 5.89
C HIS A 118 16.30 -13.91 5.87
N ILE A 119 15.19 -14.44 5.38
CA ILE A 119 13.89 -13.75 5.30
C ILE A 119 12.91 -14.48 6.21
N MET A 120 13.09 -14.32 7.52
CA MET A 120 12.17 -14.88 8.50
C MET A 120 10.84 -14.09 8.53
N PRO A 121 9.68 -14.77 8.62
CA PRO A 121 8.43 -14.12 8.98
C PRO A 121 8.51 -13.52 10.38
N LYS A 122 8.19 -12.23 10.53
CA LYS A 122 8.13 -11.52 11.80
C LYS A 122 6.70 -11.05 12.05
N THR A 123 6.11 -11.37 13.18
CA THR A 123 4.77 -10.91 13.54
C THR A 123 4.84 -9.79 14.56
N ALA A 124 3.79 -8.97 14.65
CA ALA A 124 3.71 -7.95 15.68
C ALA A 124 3.73 -8.61 17.08
N GLY A 125 4.52 -8.06 18.00
CA GLY A 125 4.60 -8.55 19.38
C GLY A 125 5.60 -9.70 19.63
N LEU A 126 6.46 -10.02 18.66
CA LEU A 126 7.60 -10.91 18.91
C LEU A 126 8.70 -10.14 19.64
N ASP A 127 9.08 -10.59 20.84
CA ASP A 127 10.17 -10.02 21.63
C ASP A 127 11.54 -10.57 21.18
N SER A 128 12.62 -9.83 21.46
CA SER A 128 13.95 -10.15 20.95
C SER A 128 14.47 -11.52 21.40
N ALA A 129 14.13 -11.95 22.62
CA ALA A 129 14.53 -13.25 23.13
C ALA A 129 13.82 -14.41 22.42
N SER A 130 12.52 -14.25 22.11
CA SER A 130 11.79 -15.24 21.30
C SER A 130 12.18 -15.20 19.83
N GLU A 131 12.65 -14.05 19.34
CA GLU A 131 13.12 -13.87 17.97
C GLU A 131 14.32 -14.78 17.64
N ASP A 132 15.32 -14.83 18.51
CA ASP A 132 16.51 -15.69 18.33
C ASP A 132 16.13 -17.18 18.26
N VAL A 133 15.18 -17.60 19.10
CA VAL A 133 14.66 -18.97 19.13
C VAL A 133 13.85 -19.25 17.87
N ALA A 134 12.99 -18.32 17.45
CA ALA A 134 12.21 -18.44 16.22
C ALA A 134 13.12 -18.52 14.99
N GLU A 135 14.22 -17.76 14.96
CA GLU A 135 15.18 -17.79 13.86
C GLU A 135 15.86 -19.15 13.72
N THR A 136 16.21 -19.78 14.84
CA THR A 136 16.78 -21.13 14.85
C THR A 136 15.81 -22.16 14.27
N GLU A 137 14.54 -22.12 14.69
CA GLU A 137 13.51 -23.03 14.16
C GLU A 137 13.16 -22.72 12.69
N TRP A 138 13.20 -21.45 12.29
CA TRP A 138 13.02 -21.03 10.90
C TRP A 138 14.10 -21.64 9.99
N ARG A 139 15.38 -21.54 10.39
CA ARG A 139 16.49 -22.15 9.64
C ARG A 139 16.32 -23.65 9.49
N ARG A 140 15.89 -24.35 10.55
CA ARG A 140 15.60 -25.80 10.49
C ARG A 140 14.47 -26.12 9.50
N TYR A 141 13.40 -25.34 9.51
CA TYR A 141 12.33 -25.45 8.51
C TYR A 141 12.86 -25.24 7.08
N CYS A 142 13.65 -24.19 6.83
CA CYS A 142 14.20 -23.92 5.50
C CYS A 142 15.11 -25.05 4.99
N ILE A 143 15.92 -25.66 5.87
CA ILE A 143 16.75 -26.83 5.53
C ILE A 143 15.85 -28.00 5.12
N ALA A 144 14.82 -28.31 5.91
CA ALA A 144 13.90 -29.40 5.59
C ALA A 144 13.10 -29.14 4.30
N ARG A 145 12.68 -27.89 4.06
CA ARG A 145 12.00 -27.51 2.81
C ARG A 145 12.93 -27.63 1.61
N SER A 146 14.22 -27.33 1.77
CA SER A 146 15.22 -27.52 0.71
C SER A 146 15.44 -29.00 0.40
N ALA A 147 15.52 -29.85 1.43
CA ALA A 147 15.59 -31.30 1.25
C ALA A 147 14.35 -31.85 0.52
N PHE A 148 13.14 -31.38 0.88
CA PHE A 148 11.91 -31.73 0.17
C PHE A 148 11.90 -31.26 -1.30
N LYS A 149 12.44 -30.07 -1.60
CA LYS A 149 12.51 -29.56 -2.98
C LYS A 149 13.46 -30.41 -3.86
N LEU A 150 14.46 -31.05 -3.26
CA LEU A 150 15.38 -31.96 -3.94
C LEU A 150 14.75 -33.35 -4.16
N ASP A 151 14.01 -33.84 -3.15
CA ASP A 151 13.38 -35.17 -3.15
C ASP A 151 11.94 -35.06 -2.60
N PRO A 152 10.95 -34.78 -3.48
CA PRO A 152 9.58 -34.51 -3.08
C PRO A 152 8.81 -35.80 -2.77
N TRP A 153 9.11 -36.41 -1.62
CA TRP A 153 8.43 -37.60 -1.09
C TRP A 153 7.57 -37.27 0.15
N TRP A 154 6.56 -38.10 0.41
CA TRP A 154 5.58 -37.89 1.49
C TRP A 154 6.21 -37.75 2.89
N SER A 155 7.15 -38.62 3.25
CA SER A 155 7.87 -38.54 4.54
C SER A 155 8.72 -37.25 4.69
N GLN A 156 9.25 -36.70 3.59
CA GLN A 156 9.96 -35.42 3.62
C GLN A 156 8.98 -34.24 3.78
N SER A 157 7.80 -34.33 3.15
CA SER A 157 6.70 -33.38 3.34
C SER A 157 6.29 -33.30 4.80
N GLU A 158 6.02 -34.45 5.43
CA GLU A 158 5.63 -34.53 6.85
C GLU A 158 6.71 -33.95 7.78
N ARG A 159 7.98 -34.28 7.55
CA ARG A 159 9.11 -33.71 8.32
C ARG A 159 9.17 -32.20 8.18
N CYS A 160 8.98 -31.68 6.97
CA CYS A 160 8.98 -30.25 6.70
C CYS A 160 7.82 -29.54 7.42
N LEU A 161 6.61 -30.11 7.38
CA LEU A 161 5.44 -29.55 8.07
C LEU A 161 5.56 -29.60 9.59
N ALA A 162 6.17 -30.65 10.14
CA ALA A 162 6.44 -30.74 11.58
C ALA A 162 7.36 -29.61 12.05
N LEU A 163 8.43 -29.32 11.30
CA LEU A 163 9.35 -28.21 11.62
C LEU A 163 8.68 -26.84 11.42
N LEU A 164 7.85 -26.68 10.38
CA LEU A 164 7.05 -25.47 10.21
C LEU A 164 6.13 -25.22 11.40
N LYS A 165 5.45 -26.27 11.89
CA LYS A 165 4.57 -26.18 13.06
C LYS A 165 5.34 -25.79 14.32
N THR A 166 6.56 -26.31 14.50
CA THR A 166 7.43 -25.93 15.63
C THR A 166 7.84 -24.46 15.55
N PHE A 167 8.19 -23.96 14.36
CA PHE A 167 8.49 -22.55 14.13
C PHE A 167 7.27 -21.65 14.41
N LEU A 168 6.10 -21.98 13.85
CA LEU A 168 4.89 -21.15 14.00
C LEU A 168 4.44 -20.99 15.47
N LYS A 169 4.71 -21.99 16.32
CA LYS A 169 4.48 -21.91 17.78
C LYS A 169 5.33 -20.86 18.49
N LYS A 170 6.41 -20.38 17.86
CA LYS A 170 7.28 -19.32 18.41
C LYS A 170 6.78 -17.93 18.05
N LEU A 171 5.87 -17.82 17.08
CA LEU A 171 5.25 -16.57 16.71
C LEU A 171 3.98 -16.35 17.54
N PRO A 172 3.67 -15.11 17.95
CA PRO A 172 2.38 -14.75 18.55
C PRO A 172 1.25 -14.79 17.51
N LEU A 173 0.88 -16.00 17.09
CA LEU A 173 -0.21 -16.28 16.15
C LEU A 173 -1.37 -16.99 16.85
N LEU A 174 -2.58 -16.72 16.38
CA LEU A 174 -3.74 -17.51 16.78
C LEU A 174 -3.63 -18.93 16.17
N GLU A 175 -4.23 -19.92 16.83
CA GLU A 175 -4.23 -21.31 16.34
C GLU A 175 -4.87 -21.41 14.93
N ARG A 176 -5.93 -20.64 14.68
CA ARG A 176 -6.58 -20.55 13.36
C ARG A 176 -5.61 -20.07 12.28
N GLU A 177 -4.73 -19.13 12.60
CA GLU A 177 -3.76 -18.56 11.66
C GLU A 177 -2.62 -19.55 11.40
N THR A 178 -2.13 -20.19 12.45
CA THR A 178 -1.14 -21.29 12.35
C THR A 178 -1.65 -22.39 11.43
N ASN A 179 -2.90 -22.84 11.62
CA ASN A 179 -3.52 -23.86 10.79
C ASN A 179 -3.66 -23.41 9.33
N ARG A 180 -4.05 -22.15 9.08
CA ARG A 180 -4.11 -21.59 7.71
C ARG A 180 -2.77 -21.66 6.99
N VAL A 181 -1.67 -21.30 7.67
CA VAL A 181 -0.32 -21.38 7.10
C VAL A 181 0.04 -22.84 6.81
N LEU A 182 -0.18 -23.74 7.77
CA LEU A 182 0.12 -25.17 7.59
C LEU A 182 -0.65 -25.78 6.42
N TYR A 183 -1.95 -25.50 6.30
CA TYR A 183 -2.78 -26.00 5.19
C TYR A 183 -2.30 -25.46 3.84
N ALA A 184 -1.96 -24.18 3.75
CA ALA A 184 -1.46 -23.59 2.51
C ALA A 184 -0.16 -24.25 2.04
N ILE A 185 0.79 -24.49 2.97
CA ILE A 185 2.06 -25.14 2.65
C ILE A 185 1.87 -26.63 2.33
N ALA A 186 1.02 -27.33 3.06
CA ALA A 186 0.70 -28.74 2.78
C ALA A 186 0.05 -28.91 1.40
N ALA A 187 -0.87 -28.01 1.01
CA ALA A 187 -1.48 -28.02 -0.31
C ALA A 187 -0.44 -27.81 -1.42
N ALA A 188 0.50 -26.88 -1.24
CA ALA A 188 1.60 -26.66 -2.18
C ALA A 188 2.52 -27.88 -2.28
N GLN A 189 2.90 -28.48 -1.15
CA GLN A 189 3.73 -29.69 -1.10
C GLN A 189 3.06 -30.88 -1.78
N LYS A 190 1.75 -31.07 -1.57
CA LYS A 190 1.00 -32.13 -2.24
C LYS A 190 1.05 -31.99 -3.77
N ALA A 191 0.94 -30.76 -4.28
CA ALA A 191 1.10 -30.50 -5.72
C ALA A 191 2.53 -30.77 -6.22
N ASP A 192 3.55 -30.55 -5.40
CA ASP A 192 4.94 -30.87 -5.71
C ASP A 192 5.18 -32.40 -5.76
N VAL A 193 4.65 -33.16 -4.80
CA VAL A 193 4.76 -34.63 -4.75
C VAL A 193 4.10 -35.25 -5.98
N HIS A 194 2.87 -34.86 -6.32
CA HIS A 194 2.19 -35.39 -7.50
C HIS A 194 2.91 -35.08 -8.82
N ARG A 195 3.65 -33.96 -8.89
CA ARG A 195 4.50 -33.67 -10.06
C ARG A 195 5.75 -34.54 -10.10
N GLY A 196 6.36 -34.81 -8.94
CA GLY A 196 7.53 -35.69 -8.82
C GLY A 196 7.22 -37.16 -9.12
N GLU A 197 6.00 -37.62 -8.84
CA GLU A 197 5.54 -38.99 -9.17
C GLU A 197 5.40 -39.25 -10.68
N HIS A 198 5.37 -38.20 -11.50
CA HIS A 198 5.23 -38.28 -12.95
C HIS A 198 6.51 -37.93 -13.74
N ALA A 199 7.62 -37.68 -13.04
CA ALA A 199 8.93 -37.36 -13.62
C ALA A 199 9.86 -38.58 -13.60
#